data_AF-A0A355GFZ8-F1
#
_entry.id   AF-A0A355GFZ8-F1
#
_cell.length_a   1.000
_cell.length_b   1.000
_cell.length_c   1.000
_cell.angle_alpha   90.00
_cell.angle_beta   90.00
_cell.angle_gamma   90.00
#
_symmetry.space_group_name_H-M   'P 1'
#
loop_
_entity.id
_entity.type
_entity.pdbx_description
1 polymer ?
#
loop_
_entity_poly.entity_id
_entity_poly.type
_entity_poly.pdbx_seq_one_letter_code
_entity_poly.pdbx_strand_id
1 'polypeptide(L)'
;MRLSLLLVAGIVWAGAAGVFAAEEDGGDERGGDARGGYFDETQATTLFAFDEVSLPFSQNLKLVMRAPERHPANPVVKRGGAGDPDTWAVQFYGSVIRVGDVYRMWYVAAGEDRRDRSVPRSSPWRVAYAESRDGVHWTKPGLGL
;
A
#
# COMPACT_ATOMS: atom_id res chain seq x y z
N MET A 1 33.13 -7.82 26.71
CA MET A 1 32.57 -9.05 26.09
C MET A 1 32.32 -8.77 24.62
N ARG A 2 32.92 -9.58 23.74
CA ARG A 2 32.79 -9.54 22.27
C ARG A 2 31.76 -10.58 21.83
N LEU A 3 31.02 -10.25 20.76
CA LEU A 3 30.62 -11.03 19.56
C LEU A 3 29.24 -10.52 19.10
N SER A 4 28.84 -10.46 17.83
CA SER A 4 29.46 -10.28 16.51
C SER A 4 28.28 -10.29 15.51
N LEU A 5 28.40 -9.43 14.51
CA LEU A 5 27.72 -9.29 13.21
C LEU A 5 26.87 -10.45 12.64
N LEU A 6 25.80 -10.10 11.90
CA LEU A 6 25.58 -10.63 10.54
C LEU A 6 24.73 -9.68 9.67
N LEU A 7 25.25 -9.47 8.46
CA LEU A 7 24.81 -8.60 7.38
C LEU A 7 24.36 -9.50 6.22
N VAL A 8 23.24 -9.23 5.54
CA VAL A 8 22.99 -9.81 4.20
C VAL A 8 22.20 -8.85 3.29
N ALA A 9 22.91 -8.52 2.19
CA ALA A 9 22.53 -8.27 0.79
C ALA A 9 21.46 -7.22 0.42
N GLY A 10 21.90 -6.24 -0.38
CA GLY A 10 21.04 -5.39 -1.18
C GLY A 10 20.60 -6.04 -2.49
N ILE A 11 19.73 -5.32 -3.21
CA ILE A 11 19.57 -5.44 -4.66
C ILE A 11 19.51 -4.01 -5.21
N VAL A 12 20.57 -3.63 -5.92
CA VAL A 12 20.56 -2.52 -6.88
C VAL A 12 19.93 -3.07 -8.16
N TRP A 13 18.88 -2.43 -8.66
CA TRP A 13 18.36 -2.71 -10.00
C TRP A 13 18.92 -1.66 -10.96
N ALA A 14 19.96 -2.03 -11.70
CA ALA A 14 20.36 -1.34 -12.91
C ALA A 14 19.69 -2.07 -14.08
N GLY A 15 18.57 -1.53 -14.57
CA GLY A 15 17.89 -1.99 -15.77
C GLY A 15 17.82 -0.85 -16.77
N ALA A 16 18.77 -0.81 -17.69
CA ALA A 16 18.66 -0.03 -18.91
C ALA A 16 17.55 -0.66 -19.77
N ALA A 17 16.40 -0.02 -19.86
CA ALA A 17 15.39 -0.32 -20.87
C ALA A 17 15.54 0.71 -21.99
N GLY A 18 15.93 0.22 -23.16
CA GLY A 18 16.10 1.02 -24.38
C GLY A 18 14.83 1.76 -24.76
N VAL A 19 15.03 2.99 -25.24
CA VAL A 19 14.03 3.81 -25.91
C VAL A 19 13.77 3.17 -27.28
N PHE A 20 12.60 2.57 -27.47
CA PHE A 20 12.06 2.33 -28.81
C PHE A 20 11.28 3.59 -29.20
N ALA A 21 11.85 4.37 -30.12
CA ALA A 21 11.14 5.44 -30.80
C ALA A 21 10.20 4.81 -31.82
N ALA A 22 8.90 4.89 -31.57
CA ALA A 22 7.89 4.81 -32.63
C ALA A 22 7.45 6.25 -32.89
N GLU A 23 7.89 6.77 -34.03
CA GLU A 23 7.41 8.00 -34.62
C GLU A 23 6.00 7.74 -35.14
N GLU A 24 4.99 8.34 -34.52
CA GLU A 24 3.66 8.46 -35.10
C GLU A 24 3.34 9.94 -35.28
N ASP A 25 3.03 10.22 -36.54
CA ASP A 25 2.84 11.49 -37.20
C ASP A 25 1.56 12.19 -36.73
N GLY A 26 1.53 13.52 -36.88
CA GLY A 26 0.64 14.43 -36.18
C GLY A 26 -0.88 14.19 -36.32
N GLY A 27 -1.58 14.39 -35.20
CA GLY A 27 -3.02 14.60 -35.13
C GLY A 27 -3.36 15.64 -34.06
N ASP A 28 -3.95 16.76 -34.49
CA ASP A 28 -4.50 17.84 -33.67
C ASP A 28 -5.72 17.33 -32.89
N GLU A 29 -5.57 17.11 -31.59
CA GLU A 29 -6.69 16.96 -30.67
C GLU A 29 -6.57 17.95 -29.51
N ARG A 30 -7.38 19.02 -29.60
CA ARG A 30 -7.79 19.82 -28.44
C ARG A 30 -8.63 18.94 -27.49
N GLY A 31 -7.95 18.09 -26.73
CA GLY A 31 -8.51 17.34 -25.61
C GLY A 31 -8.04 17.99 -24.31
N GLY A 32 -8.98 18.43 -23.47
CA GLY A 32 -8.69 18.96 -22.14
C GLY A 32 -7.82 18.00 -21.34
N ASP A 33 -6.69 18.52 -20.85
CA ASP A 33 -5.69 17.77 -20.09
C ASP A 33 -6.28 17.27 -18.77
N ALA A 34 -6.78 16.04 -18.79
CA ALA A 34 -7.19 15.28 -17.61
C ALA A 34 -5.99 14.59 -16.94
N ARG A 35 -4.74 15.00 -17.22
CA ARG A 35 -3.56 14.58 -16.48
C ARG A 35 -3.22 15.67 -15.47
N GLY A 36 -3.87 15.61 -14.31
CA GLY A 36 -3.30 16.25 -13.13
C GLY A 36 -1.85 15.77 -12.99
N GLY A 37 -0.89 16.66 -13.21
CA GLY A 37 0.53 16.33 -13.24
C GLY A 37 0.93 15.54 -11.99
N TYR A 38 1.81 14.56 -12.16
CA TYR A 38 2.39 13.84 -11.04
C TYR A 38 2.99 14.84 -10.04
N PHE A 39 2.72 14.61 -8.76
CA PHE A 39 3.30 15.42 -7.70
C PHE A 39 4.82 15.19 -7.69
N ASP A 40 5.60 16.22 -7.99
CA ASP A 40 7.05 16.16 -7.91
C ASP A 40 7.49 16.28 -6.45
N GLU A 41 7.84 15.16 -5.80
CA GLU A 41 8.27 15.15 -4.41
C GLU A 41 9.56 15.97 -4.18
N THR A 42 10.36 16.20 -5.23
CA THR A 42 11.60 16.98 -5.12
C THR A 42 11.35 18.49 -5.00
N GLN A 43 10.17 18.94 -5.44
CA GLN A 43 9.73 20.34 -5.33
C GLN A 43 8.93 20.60 -4.06
N ALA A 44 8.67 19.55 -3.26
CA ALA A 44 7.90 19.65 -2.04
C ALA A 44 8.79 19.65 -0.78
N THR A 45 8.37 20.41 0.22
CA THR A 45 8.97 20.32 1.56
C THR A 45 8.28 19.21 2.35
N THR A 46 9.03 18.17 2.72
CA THR A 46 8.53 17.10 3.61
C THR A 46 8.71 17.52 5.05
N LEU A 47 7.61 17.61 5.80
CA LEU A 47 7.62 17.88 7.24
C LEU A 47 7.30 16.60 7.99
N PHE A 48 8.18 16.20 8.91
CA PHE A 48 7.86 15.14 9.86
C PHE A 48 7.11 15.73 11.06
N ALA A 49 6.13 15.00 11.59
CA ALA A 49 5.38 15.44 12.78
C ALA A 49 6.24 15.55 14.05
N PHE A 50 7.49 15.09 14.00
CA PHE A 50 8.49 15.14 15.06
C PHE A 50 9.72 15.98 14.66
N ASP A 51 9.62 16.78 13.60
CA ASP A 51 10.72 17.63 13.15
C ASP A 51 10.94 18.81 14.10
N GLU A 52 12.15 18.93 14.66
CA GLU A 52 12.51 20.02 15.56
C GLU A 52 13.19 21.21 14.83
N VAL A 53 13.53 21.04 13.55
CA VAL A 53 14.23 22.05 12.73
C VAL A 53 13.23 22.85 11.89
N SER A 54 12.31 22.15 11.20
CA SER A 54 11.35 22.81 10.30
C SER A 54 10.09 23.32 11.00
N LEU A 55 9.88 22.99 12.28
CA LEU A 55 8.75 23.49 13.10
C LEU A 55 9.24 24.57 14.08
N PRO A 56 9.25 25.86 13.68
CA PRO A 56 9.84 26.94 14.49
C PRO A 56 9.09 27.22 15.80
N PHE A 57 7.85 26.75 15.94
CA PHE A 57 7.01 26.93 17.13
C PHE A 57 6.79 25.59 17.84
N SER A 58 7.77 25.16 18.62
CA SER A 58 7.71 23.98 19.50
C SER A 58 7.76 24.33 20.99
N GLN A 59 7.81 25.63 21.33
CA GLN A 59 7.83 26.09 22.72
C GLN A 59 6.55 25.67 23.45
N ASN A 60 6.70 25.18 24.68
CA ASN A 60 5.62 24.62 25.51
C ASN A 60 4.90 23.40 24.91
N LEU A 61 5.48 22.71 23.92
CA LEU A 61 5.02 21.42 23.43
C LEU A 61 5.84 20.28 24.07
N LYS A 62 5.19 19.16 24.37
CA LYS A 62 5.84 17.92 24.80
C LYS A 62 5.56 16.81 23.79
N LEU A 63 6.57 16.43 23.02
CA LEU A 63 6.49 15.26 22.16
C LEU A 63 6.66 13.99 22.99
N VAL A 64 5.74 13.03 22.83
CA VAL A 64 5.80 11.73 23.51
C VAL A 64 5.52 10.62 22.52
N MET A 65 6.51 9.77 22.28
CA MET A 65 6.30 8.51 21.57
C MET A 65 5.51 7.56 22.46
N ARG A 66 4.36 7.10 22.00
CA ARG A 66 3.54 6.10 22.69
C ARG A 66 3.76 4.73 22.04
N ALA A 67 3.86 3.70 22.86
CA ALA A 67 3.84 2.33 22.36
C ALA A 67 2.42 2.01 21.86
N PRO A 68 2.26 1.49 20.63
CA PRO A 68 0.95 1.10 20.14
C PRO A 68 0.42 -0.11 20.92
N GLU A 69 -0.85 -0.08 21.29
CA GLU A 69 -1.54 -1.20 21.92
C GLU A 69 -2.22 -2.06 20.85
N ARG A 70 -2.04 -3.38 20.94
CA ARG A 70 -2.67 -4.30 19.99
C ARG A 70 -4.15 -4.43 20.32
N HIS A 71 -5.01 -4.12 19.35
CA HIS A 71 -6.45 -4.28 19.52
C HIS A 71 -6.81 -5.75 19.83
N PRO A 72 -7.70 -6.03 20.81
CA PRO A 72 -8.04 -7.40 21.23
C PRO A 72 -8.68 -8.24 20.13
N ALA A 73 -9.38 -7.60 19.18
CA ALA A 73 -10.02 -8.29 18.05
C ALA A 73 -9.04 -8.69 16.92
N ASN A 74 -7.72 -8.54 17.10
CA ASN A 74 -6.76 -8.91 16.06
C ASN A 74 -6.73 -10.43 15.78
N PRO A 75 -6.65 -10.86 14.50
CA PRO A 75 -6.63 -10.02 13.31
C PRO A 75 -8.03 -9.48 12.96
N VAL A 76 -8.11 -8.17 12.69
CA VAL A 76 -9.35 -7.47 12.33
C VAL A 76 -9.90 -7.88 10.96
N VAL A 77 -9.02 -8.36 10.07
CA VAL A 77 -9.37 -8.93 8.78
C VAL A 77 -8.85 -10.35 8.75
N LYS A 78 -9.76 -11.32 8.70
CA LYS A 78 -9.45 -12.75 8.66
C LYS A 78 -9.44 -13.24 7.22
N ARG A 79 -8.77 -14.36 6.96
CA ARG A 79 -8.87 -15.08 5.68
C ARG A 79 -10.32 -15.48 5.40
N GLY A 80 -10.68 -15.48 4.13
CA GLY A 80 -11.96 -15.96 3.64
C GLY A 80 -12.13 -17.48 3.72
N GLY A 81 -13.33 -17.93 3.41
CA GLY A 81 -13.69 -19.33 3.25
C GLY A 81 -13.42 -19.86 1.85
N ALA A 82 -13.69 -21.15 1.61
CA ALA A 82 -13.44 -21.77 0.31
C ALA A 82 -14.10 -21.00 -0.84
N GLY A 83 -13.32 -20.68 -1.87
CA GLY A 83 -13.76 -19.88 -3.02
C GLY A 83 -13.47 -18.39 -2.91
N ASP A 84 -13.17 -17.87 -1.70
CA ASP A 84 -12.82 -16.46 -1.54
C ASP A 84 -11.44 -16.13 -2.12
N PRO A 85 -11.22 -14.89 -2.58
CA PRO A 85 -9.95 -14.50 -3.17
C PRO A 85 -8.75 -14.52 -2.21
N ASP A 86 -9.00 -14.57 -0.89
CA ASP A 86 -8.02 -14.50 0.18
C ASP A 86 -8.02 -15.74 1.09
N THR A 87 -8.46 -16.89 0.56
CA THR A 87 -8.46 -18.18 1.27
C THR A 87 -7.10 -18.55 1.84
N TRP A 88 -6.02 -18.24 1.12
CA TRP A 88 -4.68 -18.63 1.50
C TRP A 88 -3.99 -17.57 2.37
N ALA A 89 -4.02 -16.30 1.94
CA ALA A 89 -3.46 -15.18 2.72
C ALA A 89 -4.21 -13.86 2.54
N VAL A 90 -4.21 -13.11 3.66
CA VAL A 90 -4.53 -11.69 3.74
C VAL A 90 -3.24 -10.99 4.13
N GLN A 91 -2.76 -10.08 3.29
CA GLN A 91 -1.59 -9.25 3.56
C GLN A 91 -1.99 -7.78 3.60
N PHE A 92 -1.62 -7.12 4.70
CA PHE A 92 -1.84 -5.69 4.86
C PHE A 92 -0.74 -4.90 4.15
N TYR A 93 -0.81 -4.90 2.82
CA TYR A 93 -0.17 -3.92 1.94
C TYR A 93 -1.28 -3.09 1.30
N GLY A 94 -2.02 -2.40 2.15
CA GLY A 94 -3.31 -1.83 1.81
C GLY A 94 -3.50 -0.42 2.35
N SER A 95 -4.41 0.31 1.72
CA SER A 95 -4.83 1.63 2.16
C SER A 95 -6.23 1.56 2.76
N VAL A 96 -6.43 2.24 3.89
CA VAL A 96 -7.73 2.45 4.50
C VAL A 96 -8.11 3.92 4.36
N ILE A 97 -9.22 4.19 3.70
CA ILE A 97 -9.73 5.55 3.47
C ILE A 97 -11.17 5.60 3.95
N ARG A 98 -11.52 6.67 4.67
CA ARG A 98 -12.91 6.94 5.04
C ARG A 98 -13.58 7.77 3.95
N VAL A 99 -14.69 7.27 3.40
CA VAL A 99 -15.54 7.99 2.45
C VAL A 99 -16.94 8.09 3.04
N GLY A 100 -17.33 9.29 3.47
CA GLY A 100 -18.55 9.51 4.25
C GLY A 100 -18.48 8.76 5.60
N ASP A 101 -19.45 7.90 5.85
CA ASP A 101 -19.56 7.10 7.08
C ASP A 101 -18.99 5.68 6.95
N VAL A 102 -18.29 5.39 5.86
CA VAL A 102 -17.74 4.07 5.57
C VAL A 102 -16.22 4.13 5.41
N TYR A 103 -15.53 3.32 6.18
CA TYR A 103 -14.13 2.97 5.95
C TYR A 103 -14.04 1.93 4.84
N ARG A 104 -13.21 2.22 3.86
CA ARG A 104 -12.94 1.37 2.71
C ARG A 104 -11.50 0.92 2.76
N MET A 105 -11.28 -0.37 2.57
CA MET A 105 -9.95 -0.98 2.59
C MET A 105 -9.72 -1.73 1.28
N TRP A 106 -8.56 -1.47 0.69
CA TRP A 106 -7.99 -2.30 -0.36
C TRP A 106 -6.80 -3.03 0.22
N TYR A 107 -6.77 -4.36 0.10
CA TYR A 107 -5.72 -5.19 0.68
C TYR A 107 -5.24 -6.24 -0.32
N VAL A 108 -4.06 -6.81 -0.05
CA VAL A 108 -3.50 -7.85 -0.91
C VAL A 108 -4.01 -9.20 -0.45
N ALA A 109 -4.58 -9.94 -1.39
CA ALA A 109 -5.17 -11.25 -1.21
C ALA A 109 -4.46 -12.29 -2.07
N ALA A 110 -4.41 -13.52 -1.58
CA ALA A 110 -4.01 -14.68 -2.37
C ALA A 110 -4.91 -15.87 -2.03
N GLY A 111 -5.35 -16.57 -3.07
CA GLY A 111 -6.22 -17.74 -2.95
C GLY A 111 -5.43 -19.05 -2.96
N GLU A 112 -6.16 -20.15 -3.12
CA GLU A 112 -5.55 -21.49 -3.17
C GLU A 112 -4.65 -21.71 -4.39
N ASP A 113 -4.88 -20.95 -5.46
CA ASP A 113 -4.02 -20.83 -6.65
C ASP A 113 -2.57 -20.45 -6.28
N ARG A 114 -2.35 -19.86 -5.10
CA ARG A 114 -1.01 -19.59 -4.57
C ARG A 114 -0.16 -20.84 -4.34
N ARG A 115 -0.77 -22.02 -4.20
CA ARG A 115 -0.07 -23.29 -4.02
C ARG A 115 0.47 -23.86 -5.34
N ASP A 116 -0.05 -23.39 -6.47
CA ASP A 116 0.43 -23.81 -7.77
C ASP A 116 1.86 -23.30 -7.99
N ARG A 117 2.77 -24.23 -8.27
CA ARG A 117 4.19 -23.96 -8.52
C ARG A 117 4.50 -23.81 -10.01
N SER A 118 3.53 -24.09 -10.88
CA SER A 118 3.66 -23.95 -12.34
C SER A 118 3.54 -22.50 -12.80
N VAL A 119 2.88 -21.65 -12.01
CA VAL A 119 2.72 -20.22 -12.30
C VAL A 119 3.81 -19.38 -11.60
N PRO A 120 4.16 -18.21 -12.15
CA PRO A 120 5.03 -17.26 -11.48
C PRO A 120 4.52 -16.92 -10.06
N ARG A 121 5.44 -16.77 -9.11
CA ARG A 121 5.08 -16.54 -7.69
C ARG A 121 4.32 -15.24 -7.45
N SER A 122 4.39 -14.30 -8.39
CA SER A 122 3.68 -13.02 -8.37
C SER A 122 2.23 -13.11 -8.84
N SER A 123 1.88 -14.08 -9.69
CA SER A 123 0.56 -14.16 -10.34
C SER A 123 -0.63 -14.31 -9.39
N PRO A 124 -0.55 -15.09 -8.29
CA PRO A 124 -1.71 -15.33 -7.41
C PRO A 124 -2.08 -14.15 -6.50
N TRP A 125 -1.30 -13.05 -6.53
CA TRP A 125 -1.52 -11.89 -5.70
C TRP A 125 -2.46 -10.91 -6.40
N ARG A 126 -3.53 -10.52 -5.71
CA ARG A 126 -4.58 -9.62 -6.23
C ARG A 126 -5.00 -8.63 -5.17
N VAL A 127 -5.61 -7.54 -5.62
CA VAL A 127 -6.25 -6.57 -4.73
C VAL A 127 -7.65 -7.05 -4.40
N ALA A 128 -8.00 -7.06 -3.12
CA ALA A 128 -9.32 -7.34 -2.61
C ALA A 128 -9.84 -6.14 -1.80
N TYR A 129 -11.16 -6.13 -1.58
CA TYR A 129 -11.87 -4.99 -1.00
C TYR A 129 -12.66 -5.39 0.25
N ALA A 130 -12.73 -4.48 1.22
CA ALA A 130 -13.58 -4.63 2.39
C ALA A 130 -14.09 -3.27 2.89
N GLU A 131 -15.22 -3.29 3.58
CA GLU A 131 -15.89 -2.13 4.15
C GLU A 131 -16.08 -2.27 5.65
N SER A 132 -16.03 -1.16 6.37
CA SER A 132 -16.28 -1.09 7.80
C SER A 132 -16.94 0.23 8.20
N ARG A 133 -17.73 0.25 9.26
CA ARG A 133 -18.27 1.48 9.87
C ARG A 133 -17.47 1.96 11.07
N ASP A 134 -16.66 1.09 11.67
CA ASP A 134 -15.91 1.36 12.89
C ASP A 134 -14.39 1.18 12.73
N GLY A 135 -13.93 0.71 11.57
CA GLY A 135 -12.52 0.42 11.28
C GLY A 135 -11.99 -0.87 11.91
N VAL A 136 -12.82 -1.62 12.64
CA VAL A 136 -12.43 -2.83 13.38
C VAL A 136 -13.14 -4.06 12.84
N HIS A 137 -14.43 -3.96 12.54
CA HIS A 137 -15.22 -5.04 11.97
C HIS A 137 -15.39 -4.82 10.47
N TRP A 138 -14.84 -5.74 9.68
CA TRP A 138 -14.77 -5.63 8.23
C TRP A 138 -15.69 -6.63 7.54
N THR A 139 -16.44 -6.14 6.55
CA THR A 139 -17.30 -6.94 5.66
C THR A 139 -16.67 -6.96 4.26
N LYS A 140 -16.60 -8.14 3.65
CA LYS A 140 -16.10 -8.32 2.27
C LYS A 140 -17.31 -8.47 1.34
N PRO A 141 -17.74 -7.42 0.63
CA PRO A 141 -18.91 -7.52 -0.24
C PRO A 141 -18.59 -8.35 -1.49
N GLY A 142 -19.59 -9.10 -1.98
CA GLY A 142 -19.51 -9.76 -3.28
C GLY A 142 -19.64 -8.73 -4.39
N LEU A 143 -18.53 -8.41 -5.06
CA LEU A 143 -18.47 -7.36 -6.09
C LEU A 143 -19.02 -7.80 -7.46
N GLY A 144 -19.26 -9.10 -7.68
CA GLY A 144 -19.73 -9.64 -8.96
C GLY A 144 -18.69 -9.53 -10.10
N LEU A 145 -17.40 -9.56 -9.74
CA LEU A 145 -16.25 -9.52 -10.65
C LEU A 145 -15.69 -10.92 -10.91
#